data_AF-A0AAD7YJJ6-F1
#
_entry.id   AF-A0AAD7YJJ6-F1
#
_cell.length_a   1.000
_cell.length_b   1.000
_cell.length_c   1.000
_cell.angle_alpha   90.00
_cell.angle_beta   90.00
_cell.angle_gamma   90.00
#
_symmetry.space_group_name_H-M   'P 1'
#
loop_
_entity.id
_entity.type
_entity.pdbx_description
1 polymer ?
#
loop_
_entity_poly.entity_id
_entity_poly.type
_entity_poly.pdbx_seq_one_letter_code
_entity_poly.pdbx_strand_id
1 'polypeptide(L)'
;MWFTSQRDISGTSERRAAPAAGYMSARRAGPAVRSSMTPTTLVLALGLAAALADVNVMKDVTLGFGQALDKCRQESDLTEEKMEEFFHFWRDDFKFEHRELGCAIQCMSRHFNLLTDSSRMHHDNTEQFIQAFPNGEVLARQMVSLIHGCEKQFDHEEDHCWRILHVAECFKQACVQHGVAPTMEMMMTEFIMEAEAR
;
A
#
# COMPACT_ATOMS: atom_id res chain seq x y z
N MET A 1 -24.99 -1.55 11.37
CA MET A 1 -24.92 -1.85 12.82
C MET A 1 -24.36 -0.64 13.53
N TRP A 2 -24.93 -0.30 14.69
CA TRP A 2 -24.63 0.86 15.53
C TRP A 2 -23.39 0.60 16.39
N PHE A 3 -22.54 1.61 16.67
CA PHE A 3 -22.26 2.11 18.04
C PHE A 3 -21.27 3.29 18.08
N THR A 4 -21.50 4.12 19.09
CA THR A 4 -20.93 5.42 19.44
C THR A 4 -19.53 5.34 20.06
N SER A 5 -18.64 6.28 19.70
CA SER A 5 -17.31 6.48 20.28
C SER A 5 -17.35 7.49 21.43
N GLN A 6 -16.92 7.07 22.63
CA GLN A 6 -16.49 7.93 23.73
C GLN A 6 -15.42 7.19 24.55
N ARG A 7 -14.23 7.77 24.66
CA ARG A 7 -13.38 7.64 25.86
C ARG A 7 -12.34 8.75 25.93
N ASP A 8 -12.68 9.75 26.75
CA ASP A 8 -11.73 10.61 27.46
C ASP A 8 -11.00 9.79 28.52
N ILE A 9 -9.67 9.90 28.62
CA ILE A 9 -8.93 9.63 29.86
C ILE A 9 -7.88 10.73 30.03
N SER A 10 -8.15 11.62 30.99
CA SER A 10 -7.23 12.61 31.54
C SER A 10 -7.03 12.35 33.04
N GLY A 11 -5.77 12.45 33.50
CA GLY A 11 -5.36 12.64 34.90
C GLY A 11 -5.09 11.36 35.70
N THR A 12 -4.18 11.29 36.68
CA THR A 12 -3.20 12.24 37.26
C THR A 12 -2.28 11.45 38.21
N SER A 13 -0.98 11.80 38.24
CA SER A 13 -0.06 11.90 39.39
C SER A 13 -0.43 11.26 40.75
N GLU A 14 0.48 10.44 41.34
CA GLU A 14 1.08 10.73 42.68
C GLU A 14 2.24 9.80 43.14
N ARG A 15 3.34 10.46 43.56
CA ARG A 15 4.29 10.27 44.70
C ARG A 15 5.00 8.93 45.05
N ARG A 16 6.35 9.04 44.97
CA ARG A 16 7.45 8.74 45.94
C ARG A 16 7.42 7.46 46.81
N ALA A 17 8.47 6.65 46.70
CA ALA A 17 9.40 6.30 47.79
C ALA A 17 10.67 5.57 47.25
N ALA A 18 11.85 6.05 47.65
CA ALA A 18 13.10 5.29 47.75
C ALA A 18 13.27 4.89 49.24
N PRO A 19 14.04 3.87 49.68
CA PRO A 19 15.41 3.56 49.21
C PRO A 19 15.80 2.05 49.20
N ALA A 20 16.98 1.73 48.67
CA ALA A 20 18.00 0.90 49.33
C ALA A 20 19.11 0.53 48.33
N ALA A 21 20.35 0.83 48.73
CA ALA A 21 21.57 0.42 48.06
C ALA A 21 21.73 -1.11 48.07
N GLY A 22 22.18 -1.67 46.94
CA GLY A 22 22.45 -3.10 46.82
C GLY A 22 23.30 -3.43 45.59
N TYR A 23 24.59 -3.67 45.83
CA TYR A 23 25.52 -4.51 45.07
C TYR A 23 25.75 -4.20 43.57
N MET A 24 26.82 -3.43 43.30
CA MET A 24 27.51 -3.45 42.00
C MET A 24 28.11 -4.84 41.76
N SER A 25 27.45 -5.64 40.92
CA SER A 25 28.05 -6.81 40.28
C SER A 25 28.72 -6.35 38.98
N ALA A 26 30.06 -6.40 38.97
CA ALA A 26 30.87 -6.08 37.80
C ALA A 26 30.60 -7.12 36.69
N ARG A 27 29.76 -6.76 35.71
CA ARG A 27 29.70 -7.48 34.43
C ARG A 27 31.06 -7.34 33.77
N ARG A 28 31.75 -8.47 33.58
CA ARG A 28 32.90 -8.55 32.67
C ARG A 28 32.43 -8.08 31.29
N ALA A 29 33.03 -7.01 30.79
CA ALA A 29 32.94 -6.66 29.39
C ALA A 29 33.49 -7.85 28.59
N GLY A 30 32.61 -8.60 27.94
CA GLY A 30 33.01 -9.51 26.88
C GLY A 30 33.70 -8.70 25.77
N PRO A 31 34.60 -9.33 24.98
CA PRO A 31 35.28 -8.63 23.90
C PRO A 31 34.23 -7.99 23.00
N ALA A 32 34.29 -6.66 22.86
CA ALA A 32 33.53 -5.94 21.87
C ALA A 32 33.96 -6.51 20.51
N VAL A 33 33.12 -7.38 19.94
CA VAL A 33 33.23 -7.78 18.54
C VAL A 33 32.99 -6.51 17.75
N ARG A 34 34.06 -5.80 17.40
CA ARG A 34 34.06 -4.82 16.32
C ARG A 34 33.76 -5.62 15.06
N SER A 35 32.48 -5.83 14.77
CA SER A 35 32.05 -6.18 13.42
C SER A 35 32.45 -5.02 12.53
N SER A 36 33.62 -5.13 11.92
CA SER A 36 34.05 -4.26 10.83
C SER A 36 33.05 -4.49 9.70
N MET A 37 31.94 -3.72 9.68
CA MET A 37 31.05 -3.69 8.52
C MET A 37 31.89 -3.19 7.35
N THR A 38 32.21 -4.11 6.45
CA THR A 38 32.88 -3.77 5.21
C THR A 38 31.99 -2.85 4.41
N PRO A 39 32.54 -1.92 3.61
CA PRO A 39 31.72 -1.02 2.78
C PRO A 39 30.72 -1.79 1.89
N THR A 40 31.06 -3.01 1.47
CA THR A 40 30.17 -3.91 0.72
C THR A 40 28.95 -4.38 1.52
N THR A 41 29.10 -4.70 2.81
CA THR A 41 27.97 -5.11 3.66
C THR A 41 27.05 -3.93 3.98
N LEU A 42 27.60 -2.72 4.10
CA LEU A 42 26.80 -1.51 4.29
C LEU A 42 25.98 -1.15 3.05
N VAL A 43 26.57 -1.21 1.85
CA VAL A 43 25.86 -0.93 0.59
C VAL A 43 24.71 -1.92 0.36
N LEU A 44 24.95 -3.22 0.62
CA LEU A 44 23.91 -4.24 0.46
C LEU A 44 22.74 -4.01 1.43
N ALA A 45 23.03 -3.67 2.69
CA ALA A 45 22.01 -3.40 3.68
C ALA A 45 21.15 -2.16 3.33
N LEU A 46 21.77 -1.10 2.79
CA LEU A 46 21.05 0.10 2.35
C LEU A 46 20.12 -0.18 1.15
N GLY A 47 20.57 -0.98 0.18
CA GLY A 47 19.76 -1.35 -0.99
C GLY A 47 18.52 -2.17 -0.60
N LEU A 48 18.68 -3.14 0.30
CA LEU A 48 17.57 -3.93 0.83
C LEU A 48 16.53 -3.07 1.58
N ALA A 49 17.00 -2.11 2.39
CA ALA A 49 16.12 -1.22 3.13
C ALA A 49 15.28 -0.31 2.20
N ALA A 50 15.88 0.19 1.11
CA ALA A 50 15.18 1.01 0.12
C ALA A 50 14.11 0.19 -0.62
N ALA A 51 14.44 -1.01 -1.10
CA ALA A 51 13.47 -1.88 -1.78
C ALA A 51 12.28 -2.25 -0.87
N LEU A 52 12.53 -2.52 0.41
CA LEU A 52 11.45 -2.77 1.38
C LEU A 52 10.58 -1.53 1.64
N ALA A 53 11.14 -0.33 1.58
CA ALA A 53 10.36 0.91 1.72
C ALA A 53 9.37 1.07 0.56
N ASP A 54 9.80 0.82 -0.68
CA ASP A 54 8.94 0.94 -1.87
C ASP A 54 7.76 -0.05 -1.83
N VAL A 55 8.00 -1.30 -1.43
CA VAL A 55 6.93 -2.31 -1.32
C VAL A 55 5.91 -1.94 -0.24
N ASN A 56 6.35 -1.37 0.89
CA ASN A 56 5.44 -0.89 1.94
C ASN A 56 4.56 0.27 1.45
N VAL A 57 5.11 1.20 0.68
CA VAL A 57 4.31 2.27 0.06
C VAL A 57 3.26 1.68 -0.88
N MET A 58 3.63 0.75 -1.76
CA MET A 58 2.67 0.13 -2.67
C MET A 58 1.56 -0.64 -1.94
N LYS A 59 1.89 -1.31 -0.84
CA LYS A 59 0.93 -1.96 0.06
C LYS A 59 -0.05 -0.94 0.65
N ASP A 60 0.45 0.14 1.24
CA ASP A 60 -0.38 1.19 1.84
C ASP A 60 -1.29 1.87 0.80
N VAL A 61 -0.75 2.17 -0.39
CA VAL A 61 -1.53 2.72 -1.51
C VAL A 61 -2.61 1.74 -1.97
N THR A 62 -2.30 0.44 -2.07
CA THR A 62 -3.27 -0.60 -2.46
C THR A 62 -4.42 -0.65 -1.46
N LEU A 63 -4.12 -0.67 -0.16
CA LEU A 63 -5.14 -0.70 0.90
C LEU A 63 -5.99 0.57 0.89
N GLY A 64 -5.35 1.75 0.82
CA GLY A 64 -6.04 3.03 0.78
C GLY A 64 -6.93 3.19 -0.45
N PHE A 65 -6.45 2.75 -1.62
CA PHE A 65 -7.25 2.73 -2.84
C PHE A 65 -8.45 1.79 -2.70
N GLY A 66 -8.25 0.60 -2.10
CA GLY A 66 -9.29 -0.39 -1.83
C GLY A 66 -10.47 0.11 -0.99
N GLN A 67 -10.30 1.15 -0.17
CA GLN A 67 -11.35 1.71 0.68
C GLN A 67 -12.56 2.26 -0.11
N ALA A 68 -12.37 2.58 -1.40
CA ALA A 68 -13.46 3.04 -2.26
C ALA A 68 -14.32 1.90 -2.84
N LEU A 69 -13.88 0.64 -2.74
CA LEU A 69 -14.52 -0.51 -3.40
C LEU A 69 -15.97 -0.70 -2.96
N ASP A 70 -16.25 -0.58 -1.65
CA ASP A 70 -17.62 -0.72 -1.11
C ASP A 70 -18.59 0.29 -1.71
N LYS A 71 -18.14 1.53 -1.93
CA LYS A 71 -18.94 2.58 -2.57
C LYS A 71 -19.14 2.27 -4.06
N CYS A 72 -18.10 1.77 -4.71
CA CYS A 72 -18.09 1.49 -6.13
C CYS A 72 -18.77 0.19 -6.54
N ARG A 73 -19.06 -0.71 -5.58
CA ARG A 73 -19.75 -1.98 -5.85
C ARG A 73 -21.05 -1.79 -6.61
N GLN A 74 -21.92 -0.92 -6.10
CA GLN A 74 -23.25 -0.71 -6.67
C GLN A 74 -23.20 0.02 -8.01
N GLU A 75 -22.27 0.96 -8.16
CA GLU A 75 -22.12 1.75 -9.40
C GLU A 75 -21.48 0.96 -10.55
N SER A 76 -20.80 -0.14 -10.22
CA SER A 76 -20.03 -0.94 -11.19
C SER A 76 -20.63 -2.32 -11.44
N ASP A 77 -21.85 -2.58 -10.93
CA ASP A 77 -22.54 -3.88 -10.99
C ASP A 77 -21.69 -5.07 -10.49
N LEU A 78 -20.80 -4.83 -9.52
CA LEU A 78 -20.00 -5.90 -8.92
C LEU A 78 -20.86 -6.77 -8.01
N THR A 79 -20.82 -8.09 -8.25
CA THR A 79 -21.35 -9.07 -7.29
C THR A 79 -20.45 -9.15 -6.05
N GLU A 80 -20.95 -9.73 -4.97
CA GLU A 80 -20.15 -9.97 -3.77
C GLU A 80 -18.95 -10.88 -4.04
N GLU A 81 -19.13 -11.90 -4.87
CA GLU A 81 -18.03 -12.76 -5.35
C GLU A 81 -16.93 -11.96 -6.07
N LYS A 82 -17.31 -11.00 -6.92
CA LYS A 82 -16.35 -10.14 -7.63
C LYS A 82 -15.65 -9.12 -6.72
N MET A 83 -16.24 -8.77 -5.58
CA MET A 83 -15.52 -7.97 -4.58
C MET A 83 -14.42 -8.79 -3.90
N GLU A 84 -14.65 -10.06 -3.63
CA GLU A 84 -13.64 -10.93 -3.03
C GLU A 84 -12.42 -11.09 -3.94
N GLU A 85 -12.62 -11.08 -5.27
CA GLU A 85 -11.54 -11.14 -6.25
C GLU A 85 -10.52 -9.98 -6.09
N PHE A 86 -10.93 -8.78 -5.67
CA PHE A 86 -10.01 -7.66 -5.47
C PHE A 86 -8.96 -7.92 -4.38
N PHE A 87 -9.28 -8.74 -3.37
CA PHE A 87 -8.28 -9.16 -2.36
C PHE A 87 -7.18 -10.04 -2.96
N HIS A 88 -7.43 -10.60 -4.14
CA HIS A 88 -6.49 -11.45 -4.86
C HIS A 88 -5.75 -10.71 -5.97
N PHE A 89 -5.92 -9.39 -6.11
CA PHE A 89 -5.31 -8.59 -7.19
C PHE A 89 -3.82 -8.87 -7.38
N TRP A 90 -3.05 -8.96 -6.28
CA TRP A 90 -1.60 -9.18 -6.31
C TRP A 90 -1.18 -10.66 -6.44
N ARG A 91 -2.11 -11.63 -6.50
CA ARG A 91 -1.77 -13.03 -6.80
C ARG A 91 -1.34 -13.21 -8.24
N ASP A 92 -0.35 -14.05 -8.50
CA ASP A 92 0.15 -14.33 -9.85
C ASP A 92 -0.94 -14.89 -10.79
N ASP A 93 -1.92 -15.62 -10.25
CA ASP A 93 -2.99 -16.26 -11.01
C ASP A 93 -4.29 -15.44 -11.13
N PHE A 94 -4.30 -14.20 -10.61
CA PHE A 94 -5.45 -13.30 -10.77
C PHE A 94 -5.74 -13.00 -12.25
N LYS A 95 -7.01 -13.02 -12.62
CA LYS A 95 -7.49 -12.92 -14.00
C LYS A 95 -8.15 -11.57 -14.28
N PHE A 96 -7.68 -10.88 -15.33
CA PHE A 96 -8.22 -9.62 -15.82
C PHE A 96 -9.22 -9.86 -16.96
N GLU A 97 -10.26 -10.67 -16.70
CA GLU A 97 -11.17 -11.17 -17.75
C GLU A 97 -12.58 -10.56 -17.69
N HIS A 98 -12.85 -9.76 -16.66
CA HIS A 98 -14.19 -9.28 -16.32
C HIS A 98 -14.27 -7.76 -16.44
N ARG A 99 -15.12 -7.26 -17.35
CA ARG A 99 -15.28 -5.82 -17.64
C ARG A 99 -15.67 -5.04 -16.38
N GLU A 100 -16.52 -5.62 -15.53
CA GLU A 100 -16.99 -5.04 -14.27
C GLU A 100 -15.84 -4.71 -13.30
N LEU A 101 -14.74 -5.48 -13.31
CA LEU A 101 -13.54 -5.16 -12.52
C LEU A 101 -12.91 -3.85 -13.00
N GLY A 102 -12.85 -3.65 -14.32
CA GLY A 102 -12.36 -2.42 -14.93
C GLY A 102 -13.23 -1.21 -14.58
N CYS A 103 -14.55 -1.38 -14.62
CA CYS A 103 -15.50 -0.33 -14.22
C CYS A 103 -15.36 0.03 -12.74
N ALA A 104 -15.12 -0.96 -11.87
CA ALA A 104 -14.88 -0.71 -10.45
C ALA A 104 -13.57 0.05 -10.19
N ILE A 105 -12.47 -0.34 -10.84
CA ILE A 105 -11.21 0.41 -10.77
C ILE A 105 -11.40 1.83 -11.29
N GLN A 106 -12.19 2.02 -12.35
CA GLN A 106 -12.54 3.34 -12.86
C GLN A 106 -13.32 4.16 -11.83
N CYS A 107 -14.35 3.59 -11.21
CA CYS A 107 -15.13 4.24 -10.16
C CYS A 107 -14.24 4.66 -8.99
N MET A 108 -13.38 3.75 -8.49
CA MET A 108 -12.46 4.04 -7.40
C MET A 108 -11.48 5.16 -7.77
N SER A 109 -10.97 5.14 -9.01
CA SER A 109 -10.09 6.19 -9.52
C SER A 109 -10.79 7.55 -9.59
N ARG A 110 -12.08 7.59 -9.97
CA ARG A 110 -12.90 8.82 -9.90
C ARG A 110 -13.17 9.27 -8.46
N HIS A 111 -13.40 8.33 -7.55
CA HIS A 111 -13.64 8.62 -6.13
C HIS A 111 -12.49 9.45 -5.52
N PHE A 112 -11.25 9.10 -5.88
CA PHE A 112 -10.05 9.81 -5.44
C PHE A 112 -9.59 10.92 -6.39
N ASN A 113 -10.40 11.29 -7.39
CA ASN A 113 -10.08 12.33 -8.37
C ASN A 113 -8.79 12.08 -9.17
N LEU A 114 -8.51 10.81 -9.48
CA LEU A 114 -7.29 10.36 -10.17
C LEU A 114 -7.43 10.32 -11.69
N LEU A 115 -8.62 10.61 -12.21
CA LEU A 115 -8.90 10.63 -13.64
C LEU A 115 -9.33 12.04 -14.09
N THR A 116 -8.93 12.40 -15.30
CA THR A 116 -9.49 13.52 -16.05
C THR A 116 -10.87 13.15 -16.61
N ASP A 117 -11.58 14.14 -17.16
CA ASP A 117 -12.87 13.95 -17.84
C ASP A 117 -12.80 12.93 -19.00
N SER A 118 -11.63 12.78 -19.62
CA SER A 118 -11.38 11.81 -20.69
C SER A 118 -11.12 10.37 -20.21
N SER A 119 -11.28 10.11 -18.91
CA SER A 119 -10.94 8.84 -18.26
C SER A 119 -9.48 8.43 -18.52
N ARG A 120 -8.58 9.41 -18.38
CA ARG A 120 -7.11 9.28 -18.38
C ARG A 120 -6.57 9.71 -17.03
N MET A 121 -5.44 9.17 -16.60
CA MET A 121 -4.79 9.51 -15.34
C MET A 121 -4.57 11.03 -15.23
N HIS A 122 -4.98 11.60 -14.10
CA HIS A 122 -4.66 12.95 -13.73
C HIS A 122 -3.32 12.96 -12.98
N HIS A 123 -2.23 13.14 -13.70
CA HIS A 123 -0.85 13.02 -13.19
C HIS A 123 -0.62 13.68 -11.82
N ASP A 124 -0.96 14.96 -11.66
CA ASP A 124 -0.72 15.69 -10.41
C ASP A 124 -1.52 15.14 -9.22
N ASN A 125 -2.80 14.81 -9.44
CA ASN A 125 -3.66 14.25 -8.39
C ASN A 125 -3.21 12.83 -8.03
N THR A 126 -2.78 12.03 -9.00
CA THR A 126 -2.23 10.70 -8.76
C THR A 126 -0.93 10.78 -7.96
N GLU A 127 -0.03 11.70 -8.30
CA GLU A 127 1.21 11.90 -7.53
C GLU A 127 0.89 12.34 -6.09
N GLN A 128 -0.02 13.30 -5.91
CA GLN A 128 -0.43 13.78 -4.58
C GLN A 128 -1.14 12.71 -3.75
N PHE A 129 -2.00 11.90 -4.38
CA PHE A 129 -2.66 10.77 -3.71
C PHE A 129 -1.63 9.79 -3.15
N ILE A 130 -0.61 9.43 -3.94
CA ILE A 130 0.45 8.51 -3.48
C ILE A 130 1.30 9.16 -2.38
N GLN A 131 1.64 10.45 -2.52
CA GLN A 131 2.40 11.20 -1.51
C GLN A 131 1.68 11.36 -0.17
N ALA A 132 0.36 11.17 -0.12
CA ALA A 132 -0.40 11.21 1.13
C ALA A 132 -0.16 9.99 2.03
N PHE A 133 0.44 8.91 1.51
CA PHE A 133 0.81 7.72 2.28
C PHE A 133 2.20 7.88 2.92
N PRO A 134 2.49 7.16 4.02
CA PRO A 134 3.80 7.21 4.66
C PRO A 134 4.94 6.88 3.69
N ASN A 135 5.90 7.80 3.55
CA ASN A 135 7.01 7.72 2.58
C ASN A 135 6.58 7.69 1.10
N GLY A 136 5.35 8.09 0.77
CA GLY A 136 4.81 8.04 -0.59
C GLY A 136 5.64 8.77 -1.64
N GLU A 137 6.38 9.81 -1.24
CA GLU A 137 7.25 10.61 -2.09
C GLU A 137 8.35 9.82 -2.79
N VAL A 138 8.78 8.69 -2.22
CA VAL A 138 9.86 7.86 -2.79
C VAL A 138 9.39 7.10 -4.02
N LEU A 139 8.09 6.79 -4.10
CA LEU A 139 7.52 5.91 -5.13
C LEU A 139 6.54 6.62 -6.07
N ALA A 140 5.99 7.78 -5.67
CA ALA A 140 4.94 8.48 -6.40
C ALA A 140 5.26 8.71 -7.89
N ARG A 141 6.45 9.26 -8.19
CA ARG A 141 6.86 9.51 -9.58
C ARG A 141 7.04 8.23 -10.40
N GLN A 142 7.57 7.18 -9.78
CA GLN A 142 7.73 5.89 -10.44
C GLN A 142 6.36 5.32 -10.79
N MET A 143 5.41 5.30 -9.84
CA MET A 143 4.05 4.81 -10.09
C MET A 143 3.34 5.58 -11.18
N VAL A 144 3.37 6.92 -11.16
CA VAL A 144 2.80 7.76 -12.23
C VAL A 144 3.42 7.41 -13.58
N SER A 145 4.74 7.22 -13.64
CA SER A 145 5.42 6.82 -14.87
C SER A 145 5.00 5.43 -15.36
N LEU A 146 4.84 4.46 -14.46
CA LEU A 146 4.39 3.11 -14.80
C LEU A 146 2.97 3.12 -15.35
N ILE A 147 2.04 3.80 -14.68
CA ILE A 147 0.63 3.92 -15.11
C ILE A 147 0.56 4.59 -16.48
N HIS A 148 1.23 5.73 -16.65
CA HIS A 148 1.26 6.45 -17.92
C HIS A 148 1.87 5.61 -19.07
N GLY A 149 2.88 4.80 -18.76
CA GLY A 149 3.46 3.84 -19.72
C GLY A 149 2.44 2.80 -20.17
N CYS A 150 1.60 2.30 -19.26
CA CYS A 150 0.52 1.38 -19.57
C CYS A 150 -0.62 2.03 -20.35
N GLU A 151 -1.03 3.25 -20.01
CA GLU A 151 -2.09 3.97 -20.75
C GLU A 151 -1.79 4.12 -22.24
N LYS A 152 -0.52 4.35 -22.59
CA LYS A 152 -0.08 4.45 -24.00
C LYS A 152 -0.27 3.17 -24.79
N GLN A 153 -0.16 2.01 -24.15
CA GLN A 153 -0.30 0.71 -24.82
C GLN A 153 -1.75 0.41 -25.20
N PHE A 154 -2.69 0.94 -24.41
CA PHE A 154 -4.13 0.69 -24.57
C PHE A 154 -4.90 1.95 -25.01
N ASP A 155 -4.23 2.90 -25.66
CA ASP A 155 -4.85 4.16 -26.11
C ASP A 155 -5.97 3.93 -27.14
N HIS A 156 -5.88 2.81 -27.87
CA HIS A 156 -6.82 2.35 -28.89
C HIS A 156 -8.12 1.75 -28.33
N GLU A 157 -8.18 1.43 -27.04
CA GLU A 157 -9.35 0.83 -26.42
C GLU A 157 -10.42 1.90 -26.13
N GLU A 158 -11.57 1.79 -26.80
CA GLU A 158 -12.65 2.78 -26.72
C GLU A 158 -13.47 2.61 -25.43
N ASP A 159 -13.77 1.36 -25.02
CA ASP A 159 -14.47 1.10 -23.76
C ASP A 159 -13.54 1.40 -22.58
N HIS A 160 -13.93 2.40 -21.77
CA HIS A 160 -13.10 2.86 -20.67
C HIS A 160 -12.89 1.81 -19.57
N CYS A 161 -13.86 0.91 -19.34
CA CYS A 161 -13.71 -0.14 -18.35
C CYS A 161 -12.67 -1.16 -18.81
N TRP A 162 -12.75 -1.62 -20.07
CA TRP A 162 -11.73 -2.51 -20.64
C TRP A 162 -10.36 -1.87 -20.66
N ARG A 163 -10.27 -0.60 -21.08
CA ARG A 163 -9.01 0.13 -21.09
C ARG A 163 -8.37 0.18 -19.72
N ILE A 164 -9.15 0.52 -18.69
CA ILE A 164 -8.66 0.61 -17.32
C ILE A 164 -8.27 -0.76 -16.78
N LEU A 165 -9.01 -1.82 -17.12
CA LEU A 165 -8.66 -3.18 -16.74
C LEU A 165 -7.30 -3.60 -17.31
N HIS A 166 -7.07 -3.39 -18.61
CA HIS A 166 -5.80 -3.71 -19.26
C HIS A 166 -4.65 -2.83 -18.75
N VAL A 167 -4.92 -1.55 -18.46
CA VAL A 167 -3.94 -0.66 -17.81
C VAL A 167 -3.59 -1.18 -16.41
N ALA A 168 -4.56 -1.64 -15.64
CA ALA A 168 -4.33 -2.21 -14.31
C ALA A 168 -3.52 -3.51 -14.36
N GLU A 169 -3.79 -4.39 -15.34
CA GLU A 169 -3.00 -5.60 -15.59
C GLU A 169 -1.54 -5.25 -15.92
N CYS A 170 -1.33 -4.37 -16.90
CA CYS A 170 0.00 -3.89 -17.26
C CYS A 170 0.72 -3.26 -16.08
N PHE A 171 0.02 -2.43 -15.29
CA PHE A 171 0.59 -1.76 -14.13
C PHE A 171 1.04 -2.77 -13.06
N LYS A 172 0.22 -3.78 -12.77
CA LYS A 172 0.58 -4.89 -11.88
C LYS A 172 1.86 -5.57 -12.36
N GLN A 173 1.92 -5.95 -13.64
CA GLN A 173 3.11 -6.62 -14.21
C GLN A 173 4.36 -5.74 -14.11
N ALA A 174 4.22 -4.44 -14.38
CA ALA A 174 5.31 -3.50 -14.24
C ALA A 174 5.77 -3.39 -12.78
N CYS A 175 4.86 -3.34 -11.81
CA CYS A 175 5.20 -3.34 -10.39
C CYS A 175 5.99 -4.59 -9.98
N VAL A 176 5.60 -5.77 -10.49
CA VAL A 176 6.34 -7.02 -10.26
C VAL A 176 7.74 -6.94 -10.84
N GLN A 177 7.89 -6.50 -12.09
CA GLN A 177 9.19 -6.37 -12.77
C GLN A 177 10.13 -5.38 -12.07
N HIS A 178 9.57 -4.32 -11.50
CA HIS A 178 10.32 -3.30 -10.77
C HIS A 178 10.54 -3.65 -9.29
N GLY A 179 10.03 -4.79 -8.81
CA GLY A 179 10.22 -5.24 -7.42
C GLY A 179 9.47 -4.40 -6.38
N VAL A 180 8.40 -3.70 -6.80
CA VAL A 180 7.59 -2.82 -5.93
C VAL A 180 6.20 -3.39 -5.62
N ALA A 181 5.85 -4.54 -6.23
CA ALA A 181 4.61 -5.24 -5.93
C ALA A 181 4.62 -5.83 -4.50
N PRO A 182 3.57 -5.61 -3.68
CA PRO A 182 3.43 -6.25 -2.39
C PRO A 182 3.15 -7.75 -2.56
N THR A 183 3.63 -8.54 -1.60
CA THR A 183 3.28 -9.96 -1.56
C THR A 183 1.87 -10.14 -0.99
N MET A 184 1.22 -11.23 -1.37
CA MET A 184 -0.07 -11.59 -0.78
C MET A 184 -0.01 -11.79 0.73
N GLU A 185 1.10 -12.32 1.24
CA GLU A 185 1.33 -12.46 2.69
C GLU A 185 1.32 -11.11 3.41
N MET A 186 1.97 -10.09 2.84
CA MET A 186 1.96 -8.73 3.36
C MET A 186 0.54 -8.14 3.35
N MET A 187 -0.17 -8.27 2.24
CA MET A 187 -1.56 -7.78 2.13
C MET A 187 -2.47 -8.43 3.17
N MET A 188 -2.40 -9.76 3.31
CA MET A 188 -3.24 -10.50 4.27
C MET A 188 -2.92 -10.16 5.72
N THR A 189 -1.64 -9.93 6.05
CA THR A 189 -1.24 -9.56 7.41
C THR A 189 -1.85 -8.21 7.82
N GLU A 190 -1.83 -7.22 6.93
CA GLU A 190 -2.46 -5.92 7.21
C GLU A 190 -3.98 -6.04 7.35
N PHE A 191 -4.65 -6.83 6.50
CA PHE A 191 -6.09 -7.05 6.64
C PHE A 191 -6.47 -7.66 8.00
N ILE A 192 -5.68 -8.61 8.51
CA ILE A 192 -5.88 -9.20 9.83
C ILE A 192 -5.67 -8.13 10.91
N MET A 193 -4.60 -7.35 10.82
CA MET A 193 -4.30 -6.28 11.79
C MET A 193 -5.39 -5.19 11.83
N GLU A 194 -5.92 -4.78 10.68
CA GLU A 194 -7.02 -3.81 10.61
C GLU A 194 -8.34 -4.39 11.15
N ALA A 195 -8.60 -5.69 10.97
CA ALA A 195 -9.80 -6.35 11.47
C ALA A 195 -9.78 -6.50 13.01
N GLU A 196 -8.60 -6.75 13.61
CA GLU A 196 -8.44 -6.85 15.07
C GLU A 196 -8.42 -5.49 15.78
N ALA A 197 -8.10 -4.41 15.07
CA ALA A 197 -8.10 -3.05 15.62
C ALA A 197 -9.51 -2.42 15.72
N ARG A 198 -10.54 -3.08 15.19
CA ARG A 198 -11.96 -2.65 15.22
C ARG A 198 -12.75 -3.39 16.28
#